data_AF-X1HDT8-F1
#
_entry.id   AF-X1HDT8-F1
#
_cell.length_a   1.000
_cell.length_b   1.000
_cell.length_c   1.000
_cell.angle_alpha   90.00
_cell.angle_beta   90.00
_cell.angle_gamma   90.00
#
_symmetry.space_group_name_H-M   'P 1'
#
loop_
_entity.id
_entity.type
_entity.pdbx_description
1 polymer ?
#
loop_
_entity_poly.entity_id
_entity_poly.type
_entity_poly.pdbx_seq_one_letter_code
_entity_poly.pdbx_strand_id
1 'polypeptide(L)'
;VAYYSQGKERIFPRSPGIIGRAVEKCHPQKSIHVVEKIVEAFKSGERDVASFWIDLSGRLVQIRYFAVRDGEGNYRGTLEVSQDVTDIRGLEGERRLLDWE
;
A
#
# COMPACT_ATOMS: atom_id res chain seq x y z
N VAL A 1 7.24 3.42 11.16
CA VAL A 1 7.23 3.96 9.78
C VAL A 1 8.59 4.56 9.52
N ALA A 2 9.32 4.05 8.54
CA ALA A 2 10.66 4.56 8.20
C ALA A 2 10.61 5.68 7.16
N TYR A 3 9.65 5.62 6.25
CA TYR A 3 9.48 6.56 5.15
C TYR A 3 8.03 6.57 4.68
N TYR A 4 7.60 7.66 4.04
CA TYR A 4 6.38 7.72 3.25
C TYR A 4 6.55 8.71 2.11
N SER A 5 5.92 8.47 0.95
CA SER A 5 5.90 9.43 -0.15
C SER A 5 4.94 10.59 0.14
N GLN A 6 5.37 11.82 -0.10
CA GLN A 6 4.49 13.00 -0.02
C GLN A 6 4.10 13.41 -1.44
N GLY A 7 2.81 13.30 -1.76
CA GLY A 7 2.22 13.78 -3.02
C GLY A 7 1.21 14.88 -2.76
N LYS A 8 0.83 15.62 -3.82
CA LYS A 8 -0.27 16.62 -3.74
C LYS A 8 -1.59 15.98 -3.30
N GLU A 9 -1.85 14.76 -3.75
CA GLU A 9 -3.07 14.02 -3.47
C GLU A 9 -2.72 12.65 -2.89
N ARG A 10 -2.87 12.51 -1.56
CA ARG A 10 -2.64 11.25 -0.86
C ARG A 10 -3.95 10.70 -0.33
N ILE A 11 -4.27 9.46 -0.71
CA ILE A 11 -5.52 8.77 -0.32
C ILE A 11 -5.63 8.64 1.21
N PHE A 12 -4.53 8.28 1.87
CA PHE A 12 -4.46 8.18 3.34
C PHE A 12 -3.46 9.20 3.89
N PRO A 13 -3.90 10.36 4.41
CA PRO A 13 -3.03 11.40 4.91
C PRO A 13 -2.04 10.89 5.97
N ARG A 14 -0.81 11.41 5.95
CA ARG A 14 0.20 11.16 6.98
C ARG A 14 0.77 12.50 7.45
N SER A 15 0.96 12.64 8.75
CA SER A 15 1.68 13.78 9.33
C SER A 15 3.17 13.44 9.52
N PRO A 16 4.08 14.43 9.51
CA PRO A 16 5.51 14.19 9.70
C PRO A 16 5.85 13.41 10.99
N GLY A 17 5.07 13.61 12.06
CA GLY A 17 5.23 12.91 13.34
C GLY A 17 4.93 11.41 13.32
N ILE A 18 4.55 10.85 12.16
CA ILE A 18 4.38 9.39 12.00
C ILE A 18 5.72 8.66 11.85
N ILE A 19 6.78 9.35 11.43
CA ILE A 19 8.11 8.73 11.27
C ILE A 19 8.61 8.22 12.63
N GLY A 20 9.14 7.00 12.64
CA GLY A 20 9.57 6.30 13.85
C GLY A 20 8.44 5.66 14.68
N ARG A 21 7.16 5.98 14.42
CA ARG A 21 6.05 5.32 15.12
C ARG A 21 5.88 3.88 14.67
N ALA A 22 5.57 3.01 15.64
CA ALA A 22 5.25 1.62 15.38
C ALA A 22 3.91 1.49 14.61
N VAL A 23 3.81 0.48 13.75
CA VAL A 23 2.72 0.36 12.76
C VAL A 23 1.35 0.17 13.43
N GLU A 24 1.34 -0.48 14.59
CA GLU A 24 0.19 -0.69 15.46
C GLU A 24 -0.42 0.61 15.99
N LYS A 25 0.40 1.65 16.14
CA LYS A 25 -0.07 2.99 16.55
C LYS A 25 -0.56 3.85 15.39
N CYS A 26 -0.51 3.32 14.16
CA CYS A 26 -0.83 4.07 12.93
C CYS A 26 -2.16 3.64 12.29
N HIS A 27 -2.83 2.63 12.85
CA HIS A 27 -4.05 2.04 12.30
C HIS A 27 -5.18 1.99 13.35
N PRO A 28 -6.45 2.17 12.93
CA PRO A 28 -7.60 1.87 13.78
C PRO A 28 -7.61 0.40 14.23
N GLN A 29 -8.15 0.15 15.41
CA GLN A 29 -8.19 -1.20 16.00
C GLN A 29 -8.95 -2.22 15.13
N LYS A 30 -9.93 -1.76 14.35
CA LYS A 30 -10.67 -2.59 13.40
C LYS A 30 -9.85 -3.10 12.21
N SER A 31 -8.66 -2.56 11.93
CA SER A 31 -7.84 -2.95 10.78
C SER A 31 -6.42 -3.38 11.14
N ILE A 32 -5.96 -3.13 12.37
CA ILE A 32 -4.59 -3.48 12.75
C ILE A 32 -4.30 -4.98 12.66
N HIS A 33 -5.25 -5.84 13.07
CA HIS A 33 -5.10 -7.29 13.00
C HIS A 33 -4.81 -7.81 11.57
N VAL A 34 -5.36 -7.15 10.54
CA VAL A 34 -5.08 -7.48 9.13
C VAL A 34 -3.63 -7.14 8.79
N VAL A 35 -3.16 -5.97 9.20
CA VAL A 35 -1.78 -5.52 8.95
C VAL A 35 -0.77 -6.40 9.70
N GLU A 36 -1.06 -6.78 10.95
CA GLU A 36 -0.23 -7.69 11.73
C GLU A 36 -0.08 -9.04 11.05
N LYS A 37 -1.19 -9.64 10.59
CA LYS A 37 -1.18 -10.90 9.85
C LYS A 37 -0.33 -10.83 8.58
N ILE A 38 -0.42 -9.72 7.83
CA ILE A 38 0.41 -9.50 6.63
C ILE A 38 1.89 -9.44 7.00
N VAL A 39 2.25 -8.65 8.01
CA VAL A 39 3.64 -8.49 8.45
C VAL A 39 4.21 -9.82 8.98
N GLU A 40 3.42 -10.60 9.70
CA GLU A 40 3.83 -11.92 10.18
C GLU A 40 4.12 -12.88 9.02
N ALA A 41 3.20 -12.97 8.04
CA ALA A 41 3.39 -13.80 6.85
C ALA A 41 4.63 -13.38 6.02
N PHE A 42 4.96 -12.08 6.03
CA PHE A 42 6.15 -11.58 5.35
C PHE A 42 7.44 -11.94 6.10
N LYS A 43 7.43 -11.79 7.43
CA LYS A 43 8.58 -12.16 8.27
C LYS A 43 8.87 -13.66 8.22
N SER A 44 7.84 -14.51 8.20
CA SER A 44 8.00 -15.98 8.11
C SER A 44 8.42 -16.47 6.74
N GLY A 45 8.25 -15.65 5.69
CA GLY A 45 8.49 -16.07 4.30
C GLY A 45 7.32 -16.81 3.68
N GLU A 46 6.16 -16.92 4.35
CA GLU A 46 4.96 -17.55 3.78
C GLU A 46 4.44 -16.79 2.56
N ARG A 47 4.55 -15.45 2.58
CA ARG A 47 4.06 -14.57 1.52
C ARG A 47 5.06 -13.45 1.26
N ASP A 48 5.10 -12.99 0.02
CA ASP A 48 5.83 -11.77 -0.37
C ASP A 48 4.90 -10.63 -0.78
N VAL A 49 3.62 -10.93 -1.07
CA VAL A 49 2.63 -9.96 -1.52
C VAL A 49 1.30 -10.21 -0.83
N ALA A 50 0.64 -9.14 -0.40
CA ALA A 50 -0.76 -9.13 -0.01
C ALA A 50 -1.48 -7.98 -0.72
N SER A 51 -2.72 -8.20 -1.15
CA SER A 51 -3.50 -7.19 -1.89
C SER A 51 -4.97 -7.30 -1.54
N PHE A 52 -5.60 -6.14 -1.38
CA PHE A 52 -7.05 -6.01 -1.25
C PHE A 52 -7.50 -4.66 -1.81
N TRP A 53 -8.81 -4.46 -1.90
CA TRP A 53 -9.39 -3.22 -2.39
C TRP A 53 -10.59 -2.82 -1.54
N ILE A 54 -10.84 -1.52 -1.45
CA ILE A 54 -11.98 -0.94 -0.74
C ILE A 54 -12.68 0.09 -1.63
N ASP A 55 -13.97 0.28 -1.39
CA ASP A 55 -14.65 1.50 -1.83
C ASP A 55 -14.35 2.60 -0.82
N LEU A 56 -13.83 3.72 -1.30
CA LEU A 56 -13.61 4.93 -0.51
C LEU A 56 -14.36 6.08 -1.18
N SER A 57 -15.59 6.30 -0.72
CA SER A 57 -16.46 7.37 -1.23
C SER A 57 -16.71 7.26 -2.74
N GLY A 58 -16.97 6.06 -3.24
CA GLY A 58 -17.21 5.79 -4.66
C GLY A 58 -15.95 5.69 -5.51
N ARG A 59 -14.75 5.77 -4.91
CA ARG A 59 -13.47 5.51 -5.57
C ARG A 59 -12.96 4.12 -5.17
N LEU A 60 -12.58 3.31 -6.15
CA LEU A 60 -12.01 1.99 -5.93
C LEU A 60 -10.52 2.11 -5.62
N VAL A 61 -10.15 1.91 -4.36
CA VAL A 61 -8.76 1.99 -3.91
C VAL A 61 -8.18 0.60 -3.75
N GLN A 62 -7.13 0.29 -4.50
CA GLN A 62 -6.30 -0.90 -4.33
C GLN A 62 -5.20 -0.62 -3.30
N ILE A 63 -5.04 -1.52 -2.33
CA ILE A 63 -4.00 -1.45 -1.30
C ILE A 63 -3.16 -2.72 -1.41
N ARG A 64 -1.86 -2.55 -1.64
CA ARG A 64 -0.88 -3.63 -1.82
C ARG A 64 0.24 -3.51 -0.81
N TYR A 65 0.62 -4.65 -0.26
CA TYR A 65 1.76 -4.79 0.63
C TYR A 65 2.78 -5.72 -0.02
N PHE A 66 4.06 -5.36 0.11
CA PHE A 66 5.17 -6.14 -0.40
C PHE A 66 6.20 -6.36 0.71
N ALA A 67 6.69 -7.59 0.83
CA ALA A 67 7.86 -7.89 1.65
C ALA A 67 9.10 -7.28 0.99
N VAL A 68 9.81 -6.43 1.72
CA VAL A 68 11.11 -5.92 1.30
C VAL A 68 12.17 -6.84 1.88
N ARG A 69 12.99 -7.43 1.03
CA ARG A 69 14.08 -8.33 1.40
C ARG A 69 15.41 -7.80 0.87
N ASP A 70 16.51 -8.14 1.53
CA ASP A 70 17.85 -7.88 0.99
C ASP A 70 18.28 -8.96 -0.02
N GLY A 71 19.50 -8.85 -0.55
CA GLY A 71 20.02 -9.78 -1.55
C GLY A 71 20.21 -11.22 -1.06
N GLU A 72 20.20 -11.43 0.26
CA GLU A 72 20.27 -12.76 0.88
C GLU A 72 18.87 -13.31 1.22
N GLY A 73 17.81 -12.55 0.96
CA GLY A 73 16.42 -12.93 1.23
C GLY A 73 15.94 -12.59 2.65
N ASN A 74 16.76 -11.92 3.46
CA ASN A 74 16.36 -11.54 4.81
C ASN A 74 15.31 -10.44 4.76
N TYR A 75 14.26 -10.55 5.59
CA TYR A 75 13.22 -9.54 5.68
C TYR A 75 13.76 -8.21 6.25
N ARG A 76 13.58 -7.13 5.50
CA ARG A 76 14.01 -5.76 5.84
C ARG A 76 12.85 -4.82 6.16
N GLY A 77 11.62 -5.18 5.81
CA GLY A 77 10.44 -4.37 6.09
C GLY A 77 9.28 -4.65 5.14
N THR A 78 8.29 -3.78 5.21
CA THR A 78 7.09 -3.85 4.36
C THR A 78 6.92 -2.53 3.61
N LEU A 79 6.68 -2.64 2.31
CA LEU A 79 6.23 -1.52 1.48
C LEU A 79 4.72 -1.60 1.31
N GLU A 80 4.01 -0.54 1.69
CA GLU A 80 2.59 -0.35 1.40
C GLU A 80 2.42 0.61 0.23
N VAL A 81 1.58 0.24 -0.74
CA VAL A 81 1.19 1.06 -1.88
C VAL A 81 -0.33 1.15 -1.92
N SER A 82 -0.86 2.36 -2.01
CA SER A 82 -2.28 2.61 -2.24
C SER A 82 -2.44 3.31 -3.59
N GLN A 83 -3.37 2.82 -4.40
CA GLN A 83 -3.65 3.35 -5.72
C GLN A 83 -5.16 3.48 -5.90
N ASP A 84 -5.60 4.64 -6.37
CA ASP A 84 -6.95 4.79 -6.90
C ASP A 84 -6.97 4.18 -8.30
N VAL A 85 -7.72 3.09 -8.47
CA VAL A 85 -7.83 2.35 -9.72
C VAL A 85 -9.20 2.54 -10.37
N THR A 86 -9.98 3.53 -9.92
CA THR A 86 -11.33 3.80 -10.44
C THR A 86 -11.32 4.00 -11.95
N ASP A 87 -10.43 4.87 -12.43
CA ASP A 87 -10.37 5.22 -13.85
C ASP A 87 -9.65 4.12 -14.66
N ILE A 88 -8.69 3.42 -14.04
CA ILE A 88 -8.02 2.25 -14.63
C ILE A 88 -9.03 1.12 -14.90
N ARG A 89 -9.97 0.88 -13.98
CA ARG A 89 -11.00 -0.14 -14.14
C ARG A 89 -11.92 0.13 -15.33
N GLY A 90 -12.06 1.39 -15.75
CA GLY A 90 -12.86 1.80 -16.89
C GLY A 90 -12.11 1.81 -18.22
N LEU A 91 -10.82 1.46 -18.26
CA LEU A 91 -10.06 1.39 -19.50
C LEU A 91 -10.55 0.22 -20.37
N GLU A 92 -10.79 0.49 -21.64
CA GLU A 92 -11.16 -0.48 -22.66
C GLU A 92 -10.27 -0.32 -23.90
N GLY A 93 -10.14 -1.38 -24.70
CA GLY A 93 -9.35 -1.37 -25.92
C GLY A 93 -7.87 -1.10 -25.67
N GLU A 94 -7.25 -0.31 -26.55
CA GLU A 94 -5.85 0.07 -26.47
C GLU A 94 -5.64 1.55 -26.83
N ARG A 95 -4.76 2.23 -26.08
CA ARG A 95 -4.25 3.56 -26.44
C ARG A 95 -2.73 3.46 -26.54
N ARG A 96 -2.24 3.25 -27.76
CA ARG A 96 -0.81 3.02 -28.05
C ARG A 96 0.01 4.31 -28.20
N LEU A 97 -0.67 5.44 -28.42
CA LEU A 97 -0.06 6.75 -28.60
C LEU A 97 -0.57 7.71 -27.53
N LEU A 98 0.35 8.59 -27.12
CA LEU A 98 0.06 9.72 -26.25
C LEU A 98 -0.86 10.70 -26.98
N ASP A 99 -1.85 11.24 -26.28
CA ASP A 99 -2.67 12.33 -26.82
C ASP A 99 -2.86 13.39 -25.71
N TRP A 100 -2.32 14.57 -26.00
CA TRP A 100 -2.07 15.69 -25.08
C TRP A 100 -2.64 17.01 -25.62
N GLU A 101 -3.42 16.97 -26.71
CA GLU A 101 -4.11 18.16 -27.22
C GLU A 101 -5.23 18.61 -26.28
#